data_AF-A0A2D9WS94-F1
#
_entry.id   AF-A0A2D9WS94-F1
#
_cell.length_a   1.000
_cell.length_b   1.000
_cell.length_c   1.000
_cell.angle_alpha   90.00
_cell.angle_beta   90.00
_cell.angle_gamma   90.00
#
_symmetry.space_group_name_H-M   'P 1'
#
loop_
_entity.id
_entity.type
_entity.pdbx_description
1 polymer ?
#
loop_
_entity_poly.entity_id
_entity_poly.type
_entity_poly.pdbx_seq_one_letter_code
_entity_poly.pdbx_strand_id
1 'polypeptide(L)'
;MRIIFIFFTAIITYSCKNDFEKIIDINKYAKTPAAITENFTLKYTDSSIVKAILDSPLNLDFTNQKFPYAEFPDGLNIRFYENELDSTNVSANYGII
;
A
#
# COMPACT_ATOMS: atom_id res chain seq x y z
N MET A 1 -9.44 -46.30 -30.75
CA MET A 1 -8.40 -45.25 -30.70
C MET A 1 -8.91 -43.83 -30.97
N ARG A 2 -9.74 -43.58 -31.99
CA ARG A 2 -10.17 -42.20 -32.34
C ARG A 2 -11.04 -41.50 -31.27
N ILE A 3 -11.94 -42.23 -30.60
CA ILE A 3 -12.83 -41.69 -29.55
C ILE A 3 -12.05 -41.30 -28.28
N ILE A 4 -11.03 -42.10 -27.90
CA ILE A 4 -10.17 -41.82 -26.75
C ILE A 4 -9.38 -40.52 -26.97
N PHE A 5 -8.90 -40.30 -28.20
CA PHE A 5 -8.19 -39.08 -28.57
C PHE A 5 -9.08 -37.83 -28.46
N ILE A 6 -10.34 -37.93 -28.90
CA ILE A 6 -11.33 -36.83 -28.82
C ILE A 6 -11.64 -36.49 -27.36
N PHE A 7 -11.86 -37.50 -26.50
CA PHE A 7 -12.07 -37.28 -25.07
C PHE A 7 -10.86 -36.63 -24.39
N PHE A 8 -9.65 -37.07 -24.74
CA PHE A 8 -8.42 -36.51 -24.18
C PHE A 8 -8.23 -35.04 -24.58
N THR A 9 -8.51 -34.70 -25.85
CA THR A 9 -8.46 -33.29 -26.31
C THR A 9 -9.52 -32.43 -25.64
N ALA A 10 -10.73 -32.95 -25.41
CA ALA A 10 -11.81 -32.20 -24.75
C ALA A 10 -11.48 -31.87 -23.29
N ILE A 11 -10.87 -32.79 -22.55
CA ILE A 11 -10.47 -32.61 -21.15
C ILE A 11 -9.38 -31.52 -21.02
N ILE A 12 -8.40 -31.52 -21.93
CA ILE A 12 -7.33 -30.51 -21.93
C ILE A 12 -7.90 -29.11 -22.21
N THR A 13 -8.88 -28.99 -23.11
CA THR A 13 -9.52 -27.70 -23.41
C THR A 13 -10.42 -27.18 -22.29
N TYR A 14 -11.00 -28.06 -21.47
CA TYR A 14 -11.88 -27.68 -20.35
C TYR A 14 -11.10 -27.27 -19.07
N SER A 15 -9.82 -27.61 -19.00
CA SER A 15 -8.94 -27.25 -17.87
C SER A 15 -8.48 -25.79 -17.91
N CYS A 16 -8.59 -25.12 -19.06
CA CYS A 16 -8.24 -23.69 -19.21
C CYS A 16 -9.37 -22.76 -18.71
N LYS A 17 -9.94 -23.05 -17.53
CA LYS A 17 -10.80 -22.11 -16.83
C LYS A 17 -9.89 -21.11 -16.11
N ASN A 18 -9.72 -19.95 -16.74
CA ASN A 18 -9.05 -18.82 -16.13
C ASN A 18 -9.92 -18.28 -14.98
N ASP A 19 -9.52 -18.56 -13.73
CA ASP A 19 -10.12 -18.04 -12.49
C ASP A 19 -9.89 -16.51 -12.30
N PHE A 20 -9.74 -15.76 -13.39
CA PHE A 20 -9.51 -14.31 -13.38
C PHE A 20 -10.64 -13.55 -12.66
N GLU A 21 -11.87 -14.02 -12.75
CA GLU A 21 -13.01 -13.43 -12.02
C GLU A 21 -12.82 -13.51 -10.49
N LYS A 22 -12.21 -14.58 -9.96
CA LYS A 22 -11.92 -14.70 -8.52
C LYS A 22 -10.80 -13.75 -8.08
N ILE A 23 -9.85 -13.46 -8.96
CA ILE A 23 -8.77 -12.50 -8.69
C ILE A 23 -9.31 -11.06 -8.65
N ILE A 24 -10.29 -10.74 -9.49
CA ILE A 24 -10.98 -9.44 -9.48
C ILE A 24 -11.78 -9.25 -8.18
N ASP A 25 -12.37 -10.32 -7.64
CA ASP A 25 -13.19 -10.27 -6.43
C ASP A 25 -12.38 -9.87 -5.17
N ILE A 26 -11.07 -10.17 -5.12
CA ILE A 26 -10.17 -9.73 -4.04
C ILE A 26 -10.03 -8.20 -4.00
N ASN A 27 -10.06 -7.54 -5.16
CA ASN A 27 -9.95 -6.07 -5.27
C ASN A 27 -11.30 -5.35 -5.21
N LYS A 28 -12.41 -6.08 -5.10
CA LYS A 28 -13.77 -5.52 -5.20
C LYS A 28 -14.20 -4.78 -3.93
N TYR A 29 -13.56 -5.05 -2.80
CA TYR A 29 -13.66 -4.21 -1.62
C TYR A 29 -12.69 -3.05 -1.80
N ALA A 30 -13.19 -1.94 -2.38
CA ALA A 30 -12.45 -0.69 -2.41
C ALA A 30 -12.02 -0.36 -0.97
N LYS A 31 -10.71 -0.37 -0.71
CA LYS A 31 -10.17 0.00 0.60
C LYS A 31 -10.57 1.44 0.84
N THR A 32 -11.42 1.67 1.83
CA THR A 32 -11.83 3.01 2.24
C THR A 32 -10.91 3.43 3.38
N PRO A 33 -10.27 4.61 3.29
CA PRO A 33 -9.41 5.07 4.37
C PRO A 33 -10.25 5.29 5.64
N ALA A 34 -9.66 4.97 6.78
CA ALA A 34 -10.19 5.31 8.10
C ALA A 34 -10.26 6.82 8.31
N ALA A 35 -9.27 7.56 7.78
CA ALA A 35 -9.21 9.00 7.85
C ALA A 35 -8.47 9.60 6.64
N ILE A 36 -8.79 10.85 6.31
CA ILE A 36 -8.11 11.66 5.30
C ILE A 36 -7.68 12.94 6.01
N THR A 37 -6.39 13.27 5.94
CA THR A 37 -5.82 14.44 6.63
C THR A 37 -5.06 15.33 5.65
N GLU A 38 -5.43 16.60 5.61
CA GLU A 38 -4.71 17.63 4.85
C GLU A 38 -3.68 18.34 5.74
N ASN A 39 -2.55 18.78 5.16
CA ASN A 39 -1.44 19.41 5.88
C ASN A 39 -0.97 18.58 7.08
N PHE A 40 -0.73 17.30 6.83
CA PHE A 40 -0.35 16.32 7.83
C PHE A 40 1.08 16.57 8.34
N THR A 41 1.24 16.63 9.67
CA THR A 41 2.54 16.67 10.34
C THR A 41 2.59 15.60 11.43
N LEU A 42 3.55 14.67 11.34
CA LEU A 42 3.85 13.68 12.36
C LEU A 42 5.19 13.98 13.00
N LYS A 43 5.22 14.10 14.33
CA LYS A 43 6.46 14.23 15.11
C LYS A 43 6.72 12.95 15.87
N TYR A 44 7.79 12.26 15.52
CA TYR A 44 8.25 11.08 16.24
C TYR A 44 9.25 11.50 17.32
N THR A 45 8.95 11.15 18.57
CA THR A 45 9.77 11.48 19.74
C THR A 45 10.17 10.21 20.46
N ASP A 46 11.45 10.11 20.83
CA ASP A 46 11.97 9.09 21.72
C ASP A 46 12.56 9.78 22.95
N SER A 47 12.17 9.35 24.15
CA SER A 47 12.65 9.91 25.42
C SER A 47 12.50 11.44 25.50
N SER A 48 11.37 11.96 25.00
CA SER A 48 11.03 13.40 24.88
C SER A 48 11.89 14.21 23.91
N ILE A 49 12.76 13.57 23.13
CA ILE A 49 13.59 14.20 22.10
C ILE A 49 12.96 13.91 20.73
N VAL A 50 12.75 14.94 19.92
CA VAL A 50 12.24 14.78 18.54
C VAL A 50 13.32 14.10 17.69
N LYS A 51 13.00 12.93 17.15
CA LYS A 51 13.88 12.13 16.28
C LYS A 51 13.52 12.24 14.81
N ALA A 52 12.24 12.43 14.48
CA ALA A 52 11.83 12.70 13.11
C ALA A 52 10.59 13.59 13.02
N ILE A 53 10.50 14.36 11.94
CA ILE A 53 9.30 15.10 11.55
C ILE A 53 8.95 14.70 10.12
N LEU A 54 7.73 14.22 9.90
CA LEU A 54 7.18 13.93 8.58
C LEU A 54 6.09 14.96 8.28
N ASP A 55 6.22 15.66 7.17
CA ASP A 55 5.24 16.60 6.65
C ASP A 55 4.70 16.11 5.29
N SER A 56 3.39 16.24 5.06
CA SER A 56 2.75 15.88 3.80
C SER A 56 1.51 16.73 3.52
N PRO A 57 1.23 17.13 2.26
CA PRO A 57 -0.01 17.82 1.90
C PRO A 57 -1.26 16.98 2.15
N LEU A 58 -1.18 15.66 1.94
CA LEU A 58 -2.32 14.75 2.00
C LEU A 58 -1.90 13.38 2.53
N ASN A 59 -2.59 12.92 3.57
CA ASN A 59 -2.42 11.59 4.16
C ASN A 59 -3.75 10.81 4.10
N LEU A 60 -3.69 9.58 3.60
CA LEU A 60 -4.78 8.60 3.62
C LEU A 60 -4.43 7.50 4.63
N ASP A 61 -5.19 7.41 5.70
CA ASP A 61 -4.98 6.43 6.76
C ASP A 61 -5.79 5.16 6.47
N PHE A 62 -5.11 4.03 6.28
CA PHE A 62 -5.72 2.71 6.09
C PHE A 62 -5.48 1.78 7.29
N THR A 63 -5.35 2.33 8.50
CA THR A 63 -5.20 1.54 9.74
C THR A 63 -6.40 0.66 10.08
N ASN A 64 -7.55 0.90 9.44
CA ASN A 64 -8.73 0.02 9.49
C ASN A 64 -8.57 -1.29 8.69
N GLN A 65 -7.51 -1.45 7.91
CA GLN A 65 -7.29 -2.65 7.08
C GLN A 65 -6.59 -3.77 7.87
N LYS A 66 -6.74 -5.02 7.40
CA LYS A 66 -6.04 -6.18 7.99
C LYS A 66 -4.51 -6.01 7.99
N PHE A 67 -3.97 -5.33 6.99
CA PHE A 67 -2.59 -4.89 6.92
C PHE A 67 -2.61 -3.36 6.92
N PRO A 68 -2.47 -2.72 8.10
CA PRO A 68 -2.46 -1.26 8.25
C PRO A 68 -1.34 -0.61 7.44
N TYR A 69 -1.64 0.53 6.82
CA TYR A 69 -0.66 1.40 6.18
C TYR A 69 -1.20 2.82 6.10
N ALA A 70 -0.33 3.78 5.83
CA ALA A 70 -0.65 5.14 5.46
C ALA A 70 -0.13 5.43 4.05
N GLU A 71 -0.92 6.11 3.23
CA GLU A 71 -0.55 6.50 1.87
C GLU A 71 -0.48 8.03 1.78
N PHE A 72 0.53 8.52 1.07
CA PHE A 72 0.83 9.93 0.89
C PHE A 72 0.86 10.24 -0.61
N PRO A 73 -0.33 10.41 -1.23
CA PRO A 73 -0.46 10.53 -2.69
C PRO A 73 0.23 11.78 -3.25
N ASP A 74 0.27 12.87 -2.48
CA ASP A 74 0.87 14.15 -2.89
C ASP A 74 2.30 14.33 -2.35
N GLY A 75 2.93 13.22 -1.98
CA GLY A 75 4.30 13.18 -1.48
C GLY A 75 4.44 13.45 0.00
N LEU A 76 5.67 13.32 0.48
CA LEU A 76 6.03 13.46 1.88
C LEU A 76 7.47 13.95 2.01
N ASN A 77 7.75 14.64 3.11
CA ASN A 77 9.08 15.08 3.48
C ASN A 77 9.37 14.67 4.92
N ILE A 78 10.39 13.84 5.11
CA ILE A 78 10.82 13.37 6.43
C ILE A 78 12.17 13.98 6.76
N ARG A 79 12.25 14.62 7.92
CA ARG A 79 13.48 15.12 8.50
C ARG A 79 13.85 14.26 9.69
N PHE A 80 14.96 13.52 9.59
CA PHE A 80 15.52 12.72 10.66
C PHE A 80 16.59 13.51 11.40
N TYR A 81 16.55 13.52 12.73
CA TYR A 81 17.51 14.20 13.58
C TYR A 81 18.42 13.16 14.25
N GLU A 82 19.72 13.24 13.96
CA GLU A 82 20.72 12.50 14.74
C GLU A 82 21.01 13.25 16.05
N ASN A 83 21.25 14.56 15.94
CA ASN A 83 21.48 15.51 17.04
C ASN A 83 20.79 16.86 16.73
N GLU A 84 20.78 17.84 17.64
CA GLU A 84 20.12 19.14 17.42
C GLU A 84 20.64 19.93 16.20
N LEU A 85 21.89 19.69 15.81
CA LEU A 85 22.58 20.41 14.73
C LEU A 85 22.65 19.63 13.40
N ASP A 86 22.33 18.34 13.42
CA ASP A 86 22.55 17.46 12.25
C ASP A 86 21.27 16.70 11.89
N SER A 87 20.84 16.86 10.64
CA SER A 87 19.60 16.28 10.16
C SER A 87 19.69 15.83 8.72
N THR A 88 19.10 14.66 8.44
CA THR A 88 18.96 14.13 7.09
C THR A 88 17.53 14.33 6.62
N ASN A 89 17.36 14.84 5.40
CA ASN A 89 16.05 15.05 4.80
C ASN A 89 15.79 14.04 3.67
N VAL A 90 14.66 13.35 3.72
CA VAL A 90 14.21 12.38 2.73
C VAL A 90 12.85 12.84 2.21
N SER A 91 12.76 13.08 0.90
CA SER A 91 11.54 13.53 0.25
C SER A 91 11.12 12.58 -0.85
N ALA A 92 9.81 12.40 -1.03
CA ALA A 92 9.25 11.66 -2.14
C ALA A 92 8.00 12.35 -2.69
N ASN A 93 7.72 12.20 -3.98
CA ASN A 93 6.49 12.69 -4.61
C ASN A 93 5.28 11.76 -4.36
N TYR A 94 5.51 10.59 -3.77
CA TYR A 94 4.52 9.61 -3.37
C TYR A 94 5.15 8.67 -2.34
N GLY A 95 4.38 8.18 -1.36
CA GLY A 95 4.89 7.19 -0.41
C GLY A 95 3.81 6.37 0.27
N ILE A 96 4.20 5.18 0.73
CA ILE A 96 3.39 4.30 1.56
C ILE A 96 4.25 3.91 2.77
N ILE A 97 3.68 3.98 3.97
CA ILE A 97 4.34 3.63 5.25
C ILE A 97 3.49 2.58 5.96
#